data_AF-A0A645GJ00-F1
#
_entry.id   AF-A0A645GJ00-F1
#
_cell.length_a   1.000
_cell.length_b   1.000
_cell.length_c   1.000
_cell.angle_alpha   90.00
_cell.angle_beta   90.00
_cell.angle_gamma   90.00
#
_symmetry.space_group_name_H-M   'P 1'
#
loop_
_entity.id
_entity.type
_entity.pdbx_description
1 polymer ?
#
loop_
_entity_poly.entity_id
_entity_poly.type
_entity_poly.pdbx_seq_one_letter_code
_entity_poly.pdbx_strand_id
1 'polypeptide(L)' 'MARCGPETGAHLLVGLGGALDVFAGVVKRAPEAWQRLGLEWLYRLLRQPERIGRMAKLPLFLVHAAQARLKGE' A
#
# COMPACT_ATOMS: atom_id res chain seq x y z
N MET A 1 -2.32 -18.26 3.41
CA MET A 1 -1.45 -18.71 2.30
C MET A 1 -0.47 -19.78 2.75
N ALA A 2 0.41 -19.54 3.72
CA ALA A 2 1.40 -20.55 4.15
C ALA A 2 0.79 -21.87 4.65
N ARG A 3 -0.35 -21.82 5.36
CA ARG A 3 -1.00 -23.00 5.93
C ARG A 3 -1.94 -23.73 4.95
N CYS A 4 -2.84 -22.99 4.30
CA CYS A 4 -3.89 -23.58 3.46
C CYS A 4 -3.64 -23.44 1.95
N GLY A 5 -2.57 -22.75 1.54
CA GLY A 5 -2.25 -22.51 0.13
C GLY A 5 -2.06 -23.78 -0.69
N PRO A 6 -1.29 -24.78 -0.20
CA PRO A 6 -1.08 -26.04 -0.93
C PRO A 6 -2.36 -26.80 -1.29
N GLU A 7 -3.41 -26.68 -0.46
CA GLU A 7 -4.69 -27.37 -0.67
C GLU A 7 -5.54 -26.75 -1.79
N THR A 8 -5.24 -25.50 -2.20
CA THR A 8 -6.05 -24.79 -3.19
C THR A 8 -5.82 -25.25 -4.63
N GLY A 9 -4.69 -25.94 -4.91
CA GLY A 9 -4.27 -26.27 -6.27
C GLY A 9 -3.92 -25.05 -7.15
N ALA A 10 -3.93 -23.84 -6.59
CA ALA A 10 -3.66 -22.62 -7.34
C ALA A 10 -2.16 -22.44 -7.61
N HIS A 11 -1.82 -22.10 -8.85
CA HIS A 11 -0.43 -21.82 -9.25
C HIS A 11 0.10 -20.46 -8.74
N LEU A 12 -0.80 -19.55 -8.34
CA LEU A 12 -0.45 -18.23 -7.85
C LEU A 12 -1.41 -17.82 -6.72
N LEU A 13 -0.82 -17.32 -5.64
CA LEU A 13 -1.54 -16.76 -4.50
C LEU A 13 -1.05 -15.33 -4.28
N VAL A 14 -1.93 -14.33 -4.49
CA VAL A 14 -1.63 -12.91 -4.24
C VAL A 14 -2.48 -12.36 -3.11
N GLY A 15 -1.83 -11.79 -2.10
CA GLY A 15 -2.52 -11.06 -1.03
C GLY A 15 -2.94 -9.68 -1.53
N LEU A 16 -4.24 -9.42 -1.61
CA LEU A 16 -4.77 -8.13 -2.08
C LEU A 16 -4.59 -6.99 -1.06
N GLY A 17 -4.46 -7.33 0.22
CA GLY A 17 -4.33 -6.34 1.30
C GLY A 17 -5.45 -5.29 1.27
N GLY A 18 -5.11 -4.04 1.55
CA GLY A 18 -6.07 -2.93 1.61
C GLY A 18 -6.68 -2.50 0.26
N ALA A 19 -6.29 -3.14 -0.86
CA ALA A 19 -7.00 -2.97 -2.13
C ALA A 19 -8.38 -3.65 -2.08
N LEU A 20 -8.51 -4.77 -1.36
CA LEU A 20 -9.78 -5.49 -1.21
C LEU A 20 -10.85 -4.59 -0.59
N ASP A 21 -10.52 -3.84 0.46
CA ASP A 21 -11.44 -2.92 1.12
C ASP A 21 -12.00 -1.84 0.18
N VAL A 22 -11.23 -1.45 -0.83
CA VAL A 22 -11.66 -0.49 -1.87
C VAL A 22 -12.64 -1.15 -2.83
N PHE A 23 -12.30 -2.34 -3.34
CA PHE A 23 -13.15 -3.07 -4.27
C PHE A 23 -14.46 -3.55 -3.63
N ALA A 24 -14.43 -3.88 -2.34
CA ALA A 24 -15.60 -4.24 -1.55
C ALA A 24 -16.46 -3.02 -1.16
N GLY A 25 -16.05 -1.79 -1.49
CA GLY A 25 -16.78 -0.56 -1.17
C GLY A 25 -16.73 -0.15 0.30
N VAL A 26 -15.94 -0.84 1.13
CA VAL A 26 -15.78 -0.56 2.56
C VAL A 26 -15.01 0.76 2.78
N VAL A 27 -14.04 1.05 1.91
CA VAL A 27 -13.24 2.27 1.99
C VAL A 27 -13.29 3.02 0.66
N LYS A 28 -13.61 4.31 0.71
CA LYS A 28 -13.56 5.16 -0.48
C LYS A 28 -12.12 5.35 -0.95
N ARG A 29 -11.85 5.07 -2.22
CA ARG A 29 -10.54 5.31 -2.86
C ARG A 29 -10.18 6.80 -2.81
N ALA A 30 -8.89 7.11 -2.80
CA ALA A 30 -8.43 8.49 -2.91
C ALA A 30 -8.90 9.13 -4.23
N PRO A 31 -9.16 10.44 -4.28
CA PRO A 31 -9.50 11.12 -5.53
C PRO A 31 -8.40 10.96 -6.59
N GLU A 32 -8.76 11.00 -7.87
CA GLU A 32 -7.83 10.79 -8.99
C GLU A 32 -6.60 11.69 -8.94
N ALA A 33 -6.73 12.95 -8.51
CA ALA A 33 -5.58 13.85 -8.37
C ALA A 33 -4.48 13.25 -7.46
N TRP A 34 -4.87 12.66 -6.33
CA TRP A 34 -3.94 12.02 -5.40
C TRP A 34 -3.34 10.73 -5.97
N GLN A 35 -4.14 9.98 -6.75
CA GLN A 35 -3.66 8.77 -7.43
C GLN A 35 -2.62 9.12 -8.50
N ARG A 36 -2.90 10.12 -9.33
CA ARG A 36 -2.01 10.59 -10.41
C ARG A 36 -0.71 11.17 -9.87
N LEU A 37 -0.75 11.79 -8.70
CA LEU A 37 0.45 12.28 -8.00
C LEU A 37 1.22 11.17 -7.26
N GLY A 38 0.71 9.94 -7.20
CA GLY A 38 1.30 8.85 -6.42
C GLY A 38 1.21 9.06 -4.89
N LEU A 39 0.37 9.98 -4.44
CA LEU A 39 0.21 10.39 -3.03
C LEU A 39 -0.99 9.72 -2.35
N GLU A 40 -1.54 8.65 -2.92
CA GLU A 40 -2.67 7.93 -2.33
C GLU A 40 -2.36 7.41 -0.91
N TRP A 41 -1.11 7.04 -0.62
CA TRP A 41 -0.67 6.64 0.72
C TRP A 41 -0.82 7.78 1.74
N LEU A 42 -0.49 9.02 1.34
CA LEU A 42 -0.57 10.21 2.19
C LEU A 42 -2.03 10.59 2.43
N TYR A 43 -2.87 10.51 1.39
CA TYR A 43 -4.32 10.70 1.53
C TYR A 43 -4.91 9.73 2.56
N ARG A 44 -4.52 8.45 2.51
CA ARG A 44 -4.99 7.42 3.46
C ARG A 44 -4.50 7.67 4.88
N LEU A 45 -3.29 8.17 5.04
CA LEU A 45 -2.73 8.55 6.34
C LEU A 45 -3.53 9.68 6.99
N LEU A 46 -3.86 10.72 6.23
CA LEU A 46 -4.66 11.86 6.70
C LEU A 46 -6.10 11.44 7.06
N ARG A 47 -6.66 10.46 6.34
CA ARG A 47 -8.01 9.93 6.57
C ARG A 47 -8.11 8.94 7.74
N GLN A 48 -7.03 8.23 8.08
CA GLN A 48 -7.02 7.17 9.11
C GLN A 48 -5.81 7.37 10.06
N PRO A 49 -5.90 8.34 10.99
CA PRO A 49 -4.78 8.72 11.87
C PRO A 49 -4.36 7.58 12.82
N GLU A 50 -5.26 6.65 13.13
CA GLU A 50 -4.95 5.42 13.88
C GLU A 50 -3.85 4.56 13.23
N ARG A 51 -3.64 4.70 11.91
CA ARG A 51 -2.62 3.97 11.16
C ARG A 51 -1.25 4.64 11.16
N ILE A 52 -1.10 5.83 11.76
CA ILE A 52 0.16 6.60 11.79
C ILE A 52 1.32 5.75 12.34
N GLY A 53 1.10 4.94 13.38
CA GLY A 53 2.14 4.10 13.96
C GLY A 53 2.77 3.12 12.96
N ARG A 54 1.97 2.54 12.07
CA ARG A 54 2.47 1.65 11.00
C ARG A 54 3.07 2.43 9.83
N MET A 55 2.53 3.61 9.54
CA MET A 55 2.89 4.43 8.38
C MET A 55 4.11 5.33 8.62
N ALA A 56 4.56 5.50 9.86
CA ALA A 56 5.74 6.30 10.22
C ALA A 56 7.05 5.84 9.56
N LYS A 57 7.11 4.61 9.05
CA LYS A 57 8.26 4.08 8.29
C LYS A 57 8.29 4.54 6.83
N LEU A 58 7.17 5.04 6.28
CA LEU A 58 7.07 5.46 4.88
C LEU A 58 7.95 6.68 4.54
N PRO A 59 8.02 7.75 5.36
CA PRO A 59 8.95 8.85 5.10
C PRO A 59 10.40 8.41 5.04
N LEU A 60 10.82 7.52 5.96
CA LEU A 60 12.16 6.91 5.96
C LEU A 60 12.42 6.13 4.66
N PHE A 61 11.44 5.32 4.23
CA PHE A 61 11.54 4.61 2.96
C PHE A 61 11.64 5.56 1.76
N LEU A 62 10.88 6.66 1.75
CA LEU A 62 10.94 7.66 0.68
C LEU A 62 12.31 8.31 0.58
N VAL A 63 12.93 8.65 1.71
CA VAL A 63 14.31 9.18 1.74
C VAL A 63 15.27 8.14 1.17
N HIS A 64 15.16 6.89 1.60
CA HIS A 64 16.05 5.83 1.12
C HIS A 64 15.88 5.57 -0.39
N ALA A 65 14.63 5.50 -0.87
CA ALA A 65 14.33 5.32 -2.29
C ALA A 65 14.82 6.51 -3.14
N ALA A 66 14.71 7.75 -2.63
CA ALA A 66 15.24 8.93 -3.29
C ALA A 66 16.77 8.90 -3.36
N GLN A 67 17.44 8.51 -2.27
CA GLN A 67 18.89 8.35 -2.23
C GLN A 67 19.38 7.29 -3.23
N ALA A 68 18.70 6.14 -3.31
CA ALA A 68 19.01 5.10 -4.28
C ALA A 68 18.87 5.62 -5.72
N ARG A 69 17.76 6.32 -6.03
CA ARG A 69 17.56 6.93 -7.34
C ARG A 69 18.60 8.00 -7.70
N LEU A 70 19.04 8.80 -6.73
CA LEU A 70 20.07 9.82 -6.96
C LEU A 70 21.47 9.23 -7.13
N LYS A 71 21.73 8.04 -6.59
CA LYS A 71 23.00 7.32 -6.74
C LYS A 71 23.13 6.54 -8.05
N GLY A 72 22.06 6.45 -8.85
CA GLY A 72 22.09 5.85 -10.19
C GLY A 72 22.14 4.31 -10.20
N GLU A 73 21.67 3.66 -9.14
CA GLU A 73 21.34 2.21 -9.13
C GLU A 73 19.93 1.96 -9.68
#